data_AF-A0A363TLK2-F1
#
_entry.id   AF-A0A363TLK2-F1
#
_cell.length_a   1.000
_cell.length_b   1.000
_cell.length_c   1.000
_cell.angle_alpha   90.00
_cell.angle_beta   90.00
_cell.angle_gamma   90.00
#
_symmetry.space_group_name_H-M   'P 1'
#
loop_
_entity.id
_entity.type
_entity.pdbx_description
1 polymer ?
#
loop_
_entity_poly.entity_id
_entity_poly.type
_entity_poly.pdbx_seq_one_letter_code
_entity_poly.pdbx_strand_id
1 'polypeptide(L)'
;MRKFLLAAILAPLVSVAGGSAAQARDYPWCAWYDRDTYNCGFVTYQQCLATVYGAGGICARNPRYFFEAPRWEPRRKPRRHR
;
A
#
# COMPACT_ATOMS: atom_id res chain seq x y z
N MET A 1 16.12 18.34 43.77
CA MET A 1 16.70 17.28 42.93
C MET A 1 15.66 16.19 42.69
N ARG A 2 15.11 16.14 41.47
CA ARG A 2 14.61 14.94 40.81
C ARG A 2 14.64 15.27 39.32
N LYS A 3 15.72 14.82 38.68
CA LYS A 3 16.01 15.05 37.27
C LYS A 3 14.99 14.24 36.48
N PHE A 4 13.97 14.89 35.92
CA PHE A 4 13.11 14.24 34.93
C PHE A 4 13.91 14.18 33.62
N LEU A 5 14.52 13.03 33.40
CA LEU A 5 15.27 12.69 32.21
C LEU A 5 14.29 12.56 31.03
N LEU A 6 14.49 13.42 30.03
CA LEU A 6 14.46 13.15 28.58
C LEU A 6 13.35 12.24 28.04
N ALA A 7 12.50 12.83 27.19
CA ALA A 7 12.12 12.21 25.92
C ALA A 7 11.89 13.32 24.89
N ALA A 8 12.93 13.67 24.13
CA ALA A 8 12.77 14.48 22.94
C ALA A 8 12.10 13.62 21.86
N ILE A 9 10.78 13.74 21.73
CA ILE A 9 10.05 13.14 20.62
C ILE A 9 10.25 14.06 19.41
N LEU A 10 11.32 13.82 18.65
CA LEU A 10 11.47 14.39 17.32
C LEU A 10 10.55 13.61 16.37
N ALA A 11 9.33 14.11 16.17
CA ALA A 11 8.46 13.64 15.11
C ALA A 11 8.91 14.26 13.78
N PRO A 12 9.30 13.48 12.76
CA PRO A 12 9.54 14.04 11.45
C PRO A 12 8.18 14.33 10.78
N LEU A 13 7.83 15.62 10.65
CA LEU A 13 6.77 16.08 9.75
C LEU A 13 7.29 16.00 8.31
N VAL A 14 7.13 14.84 7.68
CA VAL A 14 7.32 14.71 6.23
C VAL A 14 5.96 14.82 5.56
N SER A 15 5.58 16.03 5.17
CA SER A 15 4.41 16.29 4.33
C SER A 15 4.87 16.57 2.90
N VAL A 16 5.00 15.52 2.08
CA VAL A 16 5.16 15.67 0.63
C VAL A 16 3.79 15.48 -0.02
N ALA A 17 3.03 16.57 -0.11
CA ALA A 17 1.79 16.60 -0.90
C ALA A 17 2.14 16.85 -2.38
N GLY A 18 2.74 15.85 -3.02
CA GLY A 18 2.90 15.78 -4.47
C GLY A 18 1.77 14.96 -5.07
N GLY A 19 0.68 15.60 -5.46
CA GLY A 19 -0.49 14.96 -6.07
C GLY A 19 -0.18 14.40 -7.46
N SER A 20 0.44 13.23 -7.50
CA SER A 20 0.44 12.39 -8.70
C SER A 20 -0.93 11.74 -8.82
N ALA A 21 -1.46 11.58 -10.03
CA ALA A 21 -2.64 10.73 -10.24
C ALA A 21 -2.36 9.38 -9.56
N ALA A 22 -3.20 8.98 -8.61
CA ALA A 22 -3.08 7.70 -7.93
C ALA A 22 -3.30 6.59 -8.95
N GLN A 23 -2.24 6.18 -9.63
CA GLN A 23 -2.22 4.96 -10.39
C GLN A 23 -2.52 3.85 -9.38
N ALA A 24 -3.53 3.03 -9.66
CA ALA A 24 -3.81 1.84 -8.88
C ALA A 24 -2.60 0.92 -9.03
N ARG A 25 -1.64 1.07 -8.11
CA ARG A 25 -0.46 0.23 -8.01
C ARG A 25 -0.82 -0.93 -7.12
N ASP A 26 -0.79 -2.12 -7.68
CA ASP A 26 -0.85 -3.33 -6.88
C ASP A 26 0.46 -3.43 -6.06
N TYR A 27 0.32 -3.76 -4.77
CA TYR A 27 1.44 -4.03 -3.87
C TYR A 27 1.49 -5.52 -3.52
N PRO A 28 2.67 -6.10 -3.22
CA PRO A 28 2.83 -7.54 -3.02
C PRO A 28 2.16 -8.10 -1.77
N TRP A 29 1.83 -7.29 -0.77
CA TRP A 29 1.30 -7.75 0.52
C TRP A 29 -0.01 -7.07 0.90
N CYS A 30 -0.93 -7.87 1.45
CA CYS A 30 -2.22 -7.42 1.98
C CYS A 30 -2.38 -7.80 3.46
N ALA A 31 -2.90 -6.87 4.25
CA ALA A 31 -3.46 -7.13 5.58
C ALA A 31 -4.93 -7.52 5.43
N TRP A 32 -5.32 -8.68 5.97
CA TRP A 32 -6.69 -9.19 5.97
C TRP A 32 -7.22 -9.19 7.39
N TYR A 33 -8.37 -8.57 7.60
CA TYR A 33 -9.08 -8.59 8.88
C TYR A 33 -10.29 -9.53 8.81
N ASP A 34 -10.94 -9.58 7.66
CA ASP A 34 -11.95 -10.57 7.29
C ASP A 34 -11.90 -10.80 5.76
N ARG A 35 -12.96 -11.34 5.16
CA ARG A 35 -13.02 -11.62 3.71
C ARG A 35 -13.15 -10.37 2.85
N ASP A 36 -13.85 -9.35 3.33
CA ASP A 36 -14.21 -8.14 2.58
C ASP A 36 -13.43 -6.92 3.07
N THR A 37 -12.90 -6.97 4.29
CA THR A 37 -12.09 -5.94 4.92
C THR A 37 -10.60 -6.30 4.84
N TYR A 38 -9.92 -5.69 3.88
CA TYR A 38 -8.49 -5.87 3.68
C TYR A 38 -7.81 -4.59 3.15
N ASN A 39 -6.49 -4.52 3.30
CA ASN A 39 -5.65 -3.44 2.79
C ASN A 39 -4.43 -4.02 2.07
N CYS A 40 -4.35 -3.82 0.75
CA CYS A 40 -3.27 -4.30 -0.13
C CYS A 40 -2.26 -3.21 -0.49
N GLY A 41 -1.83 -2.40 0.48
CA GLY A 41 -0.94 -1.25 0.28
C GLY A 41 0.51 -1.44 0.71
N PHE A 42 0.97 -2.68 0.95
CA PHE A 42 2.25 -2.91 1.63
C PHE A 42 3.34 -3.45 0.69
N VAL A 43 4.49 -2.77 0.69
CA VAL A 43 5.66 -3.16 -0.11
C VAL A 43 6.37 -4.38 0.49
N THR A 44 6.42 -4.46 1.82
CA THR A 44 7.12 -5.53 2.54
C THR A 44 6.18 -6.26 3.49
N TYR A 45 6.51 -7.53 3.77
CA TYR A 45 5.77 -8.33 4.73
C TYR A 45 5.83 -7.70 6.14
N GLN A 46 6.99 -7.16 6.53
CA GLN A 46 7.16 -6.50 7.83
C GLN A 46 6.29 -5.25 7.98
N GLN A 47 6.09 -4.45 6.93
CA GLN A 47 5.17 -3.32 6.97
C GLN A 47 3.73 -3.77 7.22
N CYS A 48 3.30 -4.85 6.57
CA CYS A 48 2.00 -5.44 6.82
C CYS A 48 1.91 -5.95 8.27
N LEU A 49 2.90 -6.71 8.73
CA LEU A 49 2.93 -7.25 10.09
C LEU A 49 2.82 -6.16 11.14
N ALA A 50 3.57 -5.06 10.98
CA ALA A 50 3.51 -3.92 11.88
C ALA A 50 2.12 -3.29 11.94
N THR A 51 1.33 -3.39 10.87
CA THR A 51 -0.04 -2.86 10.81
C THR A 51 -1.05 -3.79 11.47
N VAL A 52 -0.95 -5.10 11.24
CA VAL A 52 -1.89 -6.06 11.84
C VAL A 52 -1.56 -6.38 13.31
N TYR A 53 -0.33 -6.07 13.74
CA TYR A 53 0.11 -6.27 15.11
C TYR A 53 -0.76 -5.45 16.08
N GLY A 54 -1.45 -6.15 16.98
CA GLY A 54 -2.41 -5.54 17.93
C GLY A 54 -3.80 -5.24 17.35
N ALA A 55 -3.96 -5.23 16.02
CA ALA A 55 -5.25 -5.02 15.35
C ALA A 55 -6.03 -6.32 15.05
N GLY A 56 -5.36 -7.48 15.06
CA GLY A 56 -6.00 -8.79 14.93
C GLY A 56 -6.17 -9.32 13.49
N GLY A 57 -5.36 -8.85 12.54
CA GLY A 57 -5.38 -9.32 11.15
C GLY A 57 -4.24 -10.30 10.81
N ILE A 58 -4.25 -10.78 9.56
CA ILE A 58 -3.18 -11.60 8.98
C ILE A 58 -2.55 -10.93 7.77
N CYS A 59 -1.28 -11.25 7.51
CA CYS A 59 -0.57 -10.78 6.33
C CYS A 59 -0.41 -11.91 5.31
N ALA A 60 -0.83 -11.65 4.07
CA ALA A 60 -0.72 -12.60 2.96
C ALA A 60 -0.32 -11.90 1.66
N ARG A 61 0.19 -12.68 0.69
CA ARG A 61 0.54 -12.17 -0.64
C ARG A 61 -0.71 -11.67 -1.37
N ASN A 62 -0.58 -10.56 -2.09
CA ASN A 62 -1.63 -10.02 -2.95
C ASN A 62 -1.70 -10.79 -4.28
N PRO A 63 -2.78 -11.52 -4.57
CA PRO A 63 -2.92 -12.22 -5.85
C PRO A 63 -2.84 -11.28 -7.06
N ARG A 64 -3.36 -10.06 -6.97
CA ARG A 64 -3.36 -9.09 -8.09
C ARG A 64 -1.97 -8.65 -8.50
N TYR A 65 -1.03 -8.62 -7.54
CA TYR A 65 0.36 -8.25 -7.80
C TYR A 65 1.10 -9.34 -8.59
N PHE A 66 0.81 -10.61 -8.31
CA PHE A 66 1.51 -11.75 -8.93
C PHE A 66 0.77 -12.30 -10.17
N PHE A 67 -0.53 -12.05 -10.28
CA PHE A 67 -1.35 -12.40 -11.43
C PHE A 67 -1.78 -11.12 -12.14
N GLU A 68 -0.88 -10.54 -12.93
CA GLU A 68 -1.24 -9.46 -13.82
C GLU A 68 -2.08 -10.06 -14.97
N ALA A 69 -3.41 -9.95 -14.86
CA ALA A 69 -4.30 -10.32 -15.96
C ALA A 69 -3.90 -9.49 -17.20
N PRO A 70 -3.98 -10.06 -18.43
CA PRO A 70 -3.64 -9.31 -19.63
C PRO A 70 -4.44 -8.01 -19.64
N ARG A 71 -3.72 -6.89 -19.52
CA ARG A 71 -4.29 -5.55 -19.59
C ARG A 71 -5.02 -5.52 -20.93
N TRP A 72 -6.34 -5.39 -20.91
CA TRP A 72 -7.14 -5.17 -22.11
C TRP A 72 -6.71 -3.83 -22.70
N GLU A 73 -5.63 -3.83 -23.48
CA GLU A 73 -5.23 -2.67 -24.25
C GLU A 73 -6.37 -2.43 -25.24
N PRO A 74 -7.09 -1.30 -25.16
CA PRO A 74 -8.08 -0.99 -26.16
C PRO A 74 -7.35 -0.98 -27.49
N ARG A 75 -7.63 -1.94 -28.38
CA ARG A 75 -7.04 -1.95 -29.73
C ARG A 75 -7.31 -0.57 -30.31
N ARG A 76 -6.27 0.28 -30.39
CA ARG A 76 -6.38 1.56 -31.07
C ARG A 76 -6.76 1.22 -32.51
N LYS A 77 -8.01 1.45 -32.88
CA LYS A 77 -8.43 1.29 -34.27
C LYS A 77 -7.53 2.22 -35.09
N PRO A 78 -6.82 1.74 -36.12
CA PRO A 78 -6.06 2.63 -36.98
C PRO A 78 -7.03 3.68 -37.51
N ARG A 79 -6.76 4.96 -37.24
CA ARG A 79 -7.52 6.06 -37.83
C ARG A 79 -7.19 6.02 -39.32
N ARG A 80 -8.12 5.51 -40.12
CA ARG A 80 -8.00 5.54 -41.58
C ARG A 80 -8.19 7.00 -41.99
N HIS A 81 -7.07 7.70 -42.20
CA HIS A 81 -7.08 9.00 -42.86
C HIS A 81 -7.56 8.76 -44.29
N ARG A 82 -8.74 9.29 -44.61
CA ARG A 82 -9.29 9.37 -45.97
C ARG A 82 -9.04 10.77 -46.48
#